data_AF-U2T1R4-F1
#
_entry.id   AF-U2T1R4-F1
#
_cell.length_a   1.000
_cell.length_b   1.000
_cell.length_c   1.000
_cell.angle_alpha   90.00
_cell.angle_beta   90.00
_cell.angle_gamma   90.00
#
_symmetry.space_group_name_H-M   'P 1'
#
loop_
_entity.id
_entity.type
_entity.pdbx_description
1 polymer ?
#
loop_
_entity_poly.entity_id
_entity_poly.type
_entity_poly.pdbx_seq_one_letter_code
_entity_poly.pdbx_strand_id
1 'polypeptide(L)' 'AFCRVTAAGAAAVADDRDVVLDTDRAAELTTRALRFTTTAEELTACARLWRSDSLD' A
#
# COMPACT_ATOMS: atom_id res chain seq x y z
N ALA A 1 9.16 6.04 2.24
CA ALA A 1 9.11 5.76 0.78
C ALA A 1 8.74 4.31 0.50
N PHE A 2 9.38 3.33 1.15
CA PHE A 2 9.17 1.89 0.95
C PHE A 2 7.70 1.46 0.77
N CYS A 3 6.82 1.67 1.77
CA CYS A 3 5.43 1.20 1.71
C CYS A 3 4.68 1.71 0.46
N ARG A 4 4.86 2.99 0.09
CA ARG A 4 4.22 3.57 -1.11
C ARG A 4 4.74 2.93 -2.40
N VAL A 5 6.06 2.72 -2.50
CA VAL A 5 6.68 2.09 -3.67
C VAL A 5 6.22 0.64 -3.81
N THR A 6 6.22 -0.10 -2.71
CA THR A 6 5.80 -1.50 -2.70
C THR A 6 4.30 -1.65 -2.98
N ALA A 7 3.46 -0.73 -2.49
CA ALA A 7 2.04 -0.70 -2.81
C ALA A 7 1.81 -0.48 -4.31
N ALA A 8 2.46 0.52 -4.90
CA ALA A 8 2.36 0.82 -6.33
C ALA A 8 2.84 -0.37 -7.19
N GLY A 9 3.96 -0.99 -6.82
CA GLY A 9 4.46 -2.18 -7.52
C GLY A 9 3.53 -3.38 -7.41
N ALA A 10 2.96 -3.64 -6.24
CA ALA A 10 1.99 -4.72 -6.05
C ALA A 10 0.71 -4.49 -6.86
N ALA A 11 0.21 -3.25 -6.92
CA ALA A 11 -0.95 -2.89 -7.72
C ALA A 11 -0.68 -3.05 -9.23
N ALA A 12 0.45 -2.57 -9.74
CA ALA A 12 0.81 -2.72 -11.15
C ALA A 12 0.91 -4.20 -11.55
N VAL A 13 1.54 -5.02 -10.71
CA VAL A 13 1.68 -6.46 -10.97
C VAL A 13 0.36 -7.22 -10.84
N ALA A 14 -0.58 -6.74 -10.01
CA ALA A 14 -1.94 -7.28 -9.94
C ALA A 14 -2.73 -6.98 -11.22
N ASP A 15 -2.66 -5.75 -11.71
CA ASP A 15 -3.32 -5.27 -12.93
C ASP A 15 -2.87 -6.08 -14.16
N ASP A 16 -1.56 -6.26 -14.32
CA ASP A 16 -0.98 -7.08 -15.40
C ASP A 16 -1.46 -8.55 -15.35
N ARG A 17 -1.73 -9.09 -14.15
CA ARG A 17 -2.16 -10.48 -13.94
C ARG A 17 -3.66 -10.70 -14.11
N ASP A 18 -4.47 -9.70 -13.82
CA ASP A 18 -5.93 -9.80 -14.00
C ASP A 18 -6.29 -10.07 -15.48
N VAL A 19 -5.49 -9.52 -16.40
CA VAL A 19 -5.59 -9.78 -17.85
C VAL A 19 -5.32 -11.25 -18.23
N VAL A 20 -4.59 -12.01 -17.41
CA VAL A 20 -4.12 -13.39 -17.71
C VAL A 20 -4.93 -14.48 -16.99
N LEU A 21 -6.11 -14.15 -16.43
CA LEU A 21 -6.99 -15.08 -15.68
C LEU A 21 -6.37 -15.69 -14.40
N ASP A 22 -5.35 -15.05 -13.81
CA ASP A 22 -4.79 -15.42 -12.50
C ASP A 22 -5.41 -14.57 -11.36
N THR A 23 -6.73 -14.70 -11.21
CA THR A 23 -7.54 -13.84 -10.34
C THR A 23 -7.20 -13.97 -8.86
N ASP A 24 -6.90 -15.18 -8.38
CA ASP A 24 -6.52 -15.40 -6.97
C ASP A 24 -5.23 -14.66 -6.63
N ARG A 25 -4.24 -14.70 -7.53
CA ARG A 25 -2.98 -13.99 -7.33
C ARG A 25 -3.15 -12.49 -7.43
N ALA A 26 -3.97 -12.00 -8.36
CA ALA A 26 -4.30 -10.58 -8.48
C ALA A 26 -5.00 -10.06 -7.20
N ALA A 27 -5.91 -10.84 -6.62
CA ALA A 27 -6.59 -10.51 -5.37
C ALA A 27 -5.63 -10.45 -4.17
N GLU A 28 -4.68 -11.40 -4.07
CA GLU A 28 -3.65 -11.38 -3.02
C GLU A 28 -2.76 -10.14 -3.13
N LEU A 29 -2.29 -9.81 -4.34
CA LEU A 29 -1.43 -8.66 -4.60
C LEU A 29 -2.16 -7.34 -4.33
N THR A 30 -3.44 -7.24 -4.70
CA THR A 30 -4.28 -6.07 -4.40
C THR A 30 -4.48 -5.90 -2.90
N THR A 31 -4.74 -6.99 -2.17
CA THR A 31 -4.83 -6.98 -0.70
C THR A 31 -3.51 -6.52 -0.06
N ARG A 32 -2.38 -6.97 -0.62
CA ARG A 32 -1.05 -6.56 -0.16
C ARG A 32 -0.80 -5.07 -0.43
N ALA A 33 -1.19 -4.58 -1.61
CA ALA A 33 -1.09 -3.16 -1.96
C ALA A 33 -1.89 -2.29 -0.99
N LEU A 34 -3.14 -2.69 -0.68
CA LEU A 34 -4.00 -2.00 0.28
C LEU A 34 -3.33 -1.88 1.66
N ARG A 35 -2.80 -2.98 2.20
CA ARG A 35 -2.11 -2.98 3.50
C ARG A 35 -0.94 -1.99 3.53
N PHE A 36 -0.11 -1.97 2.48
CA PHE A 36 1.02 -1.03 2.42
C PHE A 36 0.57 0.43 2.29
N THR A 37 -0.50 0.70 1.54
CA THR A 37 -1.08 2.04 1.42
C THR A 37 -1.56 2.52 2.80
N THR A 38 -2.35 1.71 3.51
CA THR A 38 -2.83 2.04 4.86
C THR A 38 -1.69 2.34 5.82
N THR A 39 -0.67 1.46 5.89
CA THR A 39 0.51 1.72 6.73
C THR A 39 1.24 3.01 6.33
N ALA A 40 1.35 3.31 5.04
CA ALA A 40 1.98 4.55 4.59
C ALA A 40 1.20 5.80 5.02
N GLU A 41 -0.13 5.73 5.02
CA GLU A 41 -1.02 6.80 5.48
C GLU A 41 -0.89 7.00 6.99
N GLU A 42 -0.96 5.93 7.78
CA GLU A 42 -0.78 5.96 9.23
C GLU A 42 0.57 6.57 9.61
N LEU A 43 1.67 6.09 9.03
CA LEU A 43 3.01 6.64 9.29
C LEU A 43 3.10 8.12 8.89
N THR A 44 2.40 8.52 7.83
CA THR A 44 2.37 9.93 7.42
C THR A 44 1.56 10.78 8.39
N ALA A 45 0.46 10.26 8.92
CA ALA A 45 -0.33 10.91 9.95
C ALA A 45 0.48 11.07 11.24
N CYS A 46 1.12 9.99 11.74
CA CYS A 46 2.01 10.03 12.89
C CYS A 46 3.14 11.05 12.70
N ALA A 47 3.80 11.06 11.53
CA ALA A 47 4.86 12.03 11.25
C ALA A 47 4.36 13.49 11.18
N ARG A 48 3.08 13.73 10.87
CA ARG A 48 2.46 15.06 10.94
C ARG A 48 2.20 15.46 12.39
N LEU A 49 1.57 14.58 13.17
CA LEU A 49 1.27 14.80 14.58
C LEU A 49 2.55 15.03 15.41
N TRP A 50 3.59 14.25 15.16
CA TRP A 50 4.89 14.44 15.81
C TRP A 50 5.49 15.82 15.54
N ARG A 51 5.39 16.33 14.30
CA ARG A 51 5.88 17.67 13.94
C ARG A 51 5.08 18.81 14.56
N SER A 52 3.84 18.56 14.95
CA SER A 52 2.98 19.53 15.63
C SER A 52 2.92 19.32 17.15
N ASP A 53 3.78 18.45 17.70
CA ASP A 53 3.80 18.09 19.13
C ASP A 53 2.42 17.61 19.63
N SER A 54 1.69 16.91 18.75
CA SER A 54 0.32 16.42 18.98
C SER A 54 0.23 14.88 18.91
N LEU A 55 1.37 14.20 18.99
CA LEU A 55 1.44 12.74 19.06
C LEU A 55 1.63 12.36 20.54
N ASP A 56 0.62 11.71 21.12
CA ASP A 56 0.63 11.16 22.49
C ASP A 56 1.14 9.72 22.49
#